data_AF-A0AAD8Y270-F1
#
_entry.id   AF-A0AAD8Y270-F1
#
_cell.length_a   1.000
_cell.length_b   1.000
_cell.length_c   1.000
_cell.angle_alpha   90.00
_cell.angle_beta   90.00
_cell.angle_gamma   90.00
#
_symmetry.space_group_name_H-M   'P 1'
#
loop_
_entity.id
_entity.type
_entity.pdbx_description
1 polymer ?
#
loop_
_entity_poly.entity_id
_entity_poly.type
_entity_poly.pdbx_seq_one_letter_code
_entity_poly.pdbx_strand_id
1 'polypeptide(L)'
;ECISLTDATFGSKLEIIEEGAFVNCYSLERITIPLKDGMLTADDIFRGCDNLKHVDLVEGEVHETIAALHLEEWRNDMNEEINSINQILPTAYAGGGWCDDDGEKARAIRTWIRSVLRKVIHYKAEHQRLLNEQVATTLELALSQDIVMNNVLPFLELPSYTFEVEDHE
;
A
#
# COMPACT_ATOMS: atom_id res chain seq x y z
N GLU A 1 -15.56 21.30 -2.66
CA GLU A 1 -16.08 20.98 -1.31
C GLU A 1 -17.09 19.85 -1.41
N CYS A 2 -16.90 18.79 -0.64
CA CYS A 2 -17.82 17.65 -0.57
C CYS A 2 -18.34 17.51 0.87
N ILE A 3 -19.14 18.47 1.31
CA ILE A 3 -19.58 18.65 2.70
C ILE A 3 -20.42 17.51 3.32
N SER A 4 -20.77 16.49 2.55
CA SER A 4 -21.54 15.34 3.03
C SER A 4 -20.89 14.00 2.69
N LEU A 5 -19.73 14.02 2.02
CA LEU A 5 -19.00 12.80 1.69
C LEU A 5 -18.28 12.32 2.96
N THR A 6 -18.71 11.19 3.50
CA THR A 6 -18.11 10.55 4.68
C THR A 6 -17.09 9.48 4.32
N ASP A 7 -17.33 8.78 3.21
CA ASP A 7 -16.53 7.66 2.76
C ASP A 7 -16.30 7.75 1.25
N ALA A 8 -15.07 7.44 0.81
CA ALA A 8 -14.75 7.32 -0.61
C ALA A 8 -14.10 5.97 -0.90
N THR A 9 -14.79 5.12 -1.67
CA THR A 9 -14.27 3.80 -2.05
C THR A 9 -13.88 3.80 -3.52
N PHE A 10 -12.61 3.52 -3.77
CA PHE A 10 -12.07 3.40 -5.12
C PHE A 10 -11.85 1.94 -5.51
N GLY A 11 -11.92 1.65 -6.81
CA GLY A 11 -11.63 0.31 -7.34
C GLY A 11 -10.13 0.09 -7.57
N SER A 12 -9.74 -1.16 -7.83
CA SER A 12 -8.37 -1.55 -8.15
C SER A 12 -7.79 -0.90 -9.41
N LYS A 13 -8.66 -0.31 -10.25
CA LYS A 13 -8.29 0.39 -11.49
C LYS A 13 -7.99 1.88 -11.30
N LEU A 14 -8.04 2.40 -10.08
CA LEU A 14 -7.68 3.80 -9.84
C LEU A 14 -6.19 4.00 -10.12
N GLU A 15 -5.88 4.94 -11.01
CA GLU A 15 -4.49 5.20 -11.40
C GLU A 15 -3.90 6.42 -10.71
N ILE A 16 -4.64 7.52 -10.68
CA ILE A 16 -4.21 8.84 -10.21
C ILE A 16 -5.37 9.50 -9.46
N ILE A 17 -5.03 10.18 -8.35
CA ILE A 17 -5.85 11.17 -7.66
C ILE A 17 -5.15 12.51 -7.90
N GLU A 18 -5.80 13.36 -8.69
CA GLU A 18 -5.24 14.65 -9.10
C GLU A 18 -5.22 15.67 -7.96
N GLU A 19 -4.43 16.73 -8.17
CA GLU A 19 -4.35 17.91 -7.30
C GLU A 19 -5.74 18.43 -6.93
N GLY A 20 -5.93 18.74 -5.65
CA GLY A 20 -7.17 19.32 -5.16
C GLY A 20 -8.41 18.41 -5.10
N ALA A 21 -8.31 17.11 -5.46
CA ALA A 21 -9.47 16.23 -5.63
C ALA A 21 -10.40 16.12 -4.40
N PHE A 22 -9.85 16.20 -3.18
CA PHE A 22 -10.61 16.15 -1.93
C PHE A 22 -10.48 17.42 -1.08
N VAL A 23 -10.09 18.55 -1.67
CA VAL A 23 -9.97 19.81 -0.93
C VAL A 23 -11.29 20.19 -0.25
N ASN A 24 -11.19 20.52 1.04
CA ASN A 24 -12.28 20.94 1.92
C ASN A 24 -13.41 19.90 2.00
N CYS A 25 -13.08 18.61 1.93
CA CYS A 25 -14.01 17.53 2.25
C CYS A 25 -14.04 17.30 3.78
N TYR A 26 -14.57 18.27 4.52
CA TYR A 26 -14.53 18.29 5.98
C TYR A 26 -15.15 17.06 6.66
N SER A 27 -16.13 16.42 6.02
CA SER A 27 -16.82 15.24 6.55
C SER A 27 -16.17 13.91 6.17
N LEU A 28 -15.15 13.90 5.32
CA LEU A 28 -14.53 12.67 4.84
C LEU A 28 -13.77 12.01 5.99
N GLU A 29 -14.18 10.81 6.38
CA GLU A 29 -13.62 10.06 7.50
C GLU A 29 -12.72 8.91 7.05
N ARG A 30 -13.05 8.31 5.90
CA ARG A 30 -12.42 7.09 5.37
C ARG A 30 -12.25 7.17 3.88
N ILE A 31 -11.10 6.65 3.40
CA ILE A 31 -10.92 6.32 1.99
C ILE A 31 -10.44 4.89 1.81
N THR A 32 -10.87 4.23 0.74
CA THR A 32 -10.38 2.92 0.32
C THR A 32 -9.67 3.07 -1.01
N ILE A 33 -8.37 2.78 -1.07
CA ILE A 33 -7.51 3.02 -2.24
C ILE A 33 -6.71 1.77 -2.64
N PRO A 34 -6.33 1.60 -3.91
CA PRO A 34 -5.38 0.54 -4.28
C PRO A 34 -3.99 0.82 -3.71
N LEU A 35 -3.20 -0.24 -3.52
CA LEU A 35 -1.80 -0.11 -3.14
C LEU A 35 -0.95 0.25 -4.37
N LYS A 36 -0.86 1.55 -4.68
CA LYS A 36 -0.10 2.07 -5.81
C LYS A 36 0.64 3.36 -5.43
N ASP A 37 1.96 3.33 -5.49
CA ASP A 37 2.81 4.53 -5.41
C ASP A 37 2.57 5.47 -6.61
N GLY A 38 2.82 6.76 -6.42
CA GLY A 38 2.61 7.78 -7.46
C GLY A 38 1.14 8.04 -7.79
N MET A 39 0.19 7.38 -7.12
CA MET A 39 -1.24 7.64 -7.29
C MET A 39 -1.65 9.01 -6.75
N LEU A 40 -1.01 9.51 -5.69
CA LEU A 40 -1.28 10.85 -5.13
C LEU A 40 -0.26 11.84 -5.72
N THR A 41 -0.70 12.73 -6.60
CA THR A 41 0.20 13.62 -7.36
C THR A 41 0.57 14.91 -6.63
N ALA A 42 -0.15 15.29 -5.57
CA ALA A 42 0.06 16.53 -4.83
C ALA A 42 -0.17 16.35 -3.33
N ASP A 43 0.30 17.29 -2.51
CA ASP A 43 0.09 17.26 -1.07
C ASP A 43 -1.26 17.84 -0.63
N ASP A 44 -1.83 18.73 -1.44
CA ASP A 44 -3.07 19.44 -1.13
C ASP A 44 -4.34 18.58 -1.35
N ILE A 45 -4.19 17.35 -1.87
CA ILE A 45 -5.30 16.46 -2.24
C ILE A 45 -6.32 16.36 -1.10
N PHE A 46 -5.83 16.26 0.14
CA PHE A 46 -6.65 16.14 1.35
C PHE A 46 -6.64 17.41 2.22
N ARG A 47 -6.33 18.57 1.63
CA ARG A 47 -6.32 19.84 2.35
C ARG A 47 -7.71 20.13 2.93
N GLY A 48 -7.80 20.45 4.22
CA GLY A 48 -9.05 20.67 4.93
C GLY A 48 -9.87 19.40 5.20
N CYS A 49 -9.32 18.18 4.99
CA CYS A 49 -9.98 16.93 5.37
C CYS A 49 -9.78 16.59 6.86
N ASP A 50 -10.26 17.44 7.77
CA ASP A 50 -10.01 17.32 9.22
C ASP A 50 -10.45 15.98 9.83
N ASN A 51 -11.51 15.39 9.29
CA ASN A 51 -12.05 14.13 9.80
C ASN A 51 -11.43 12.88 9.18
N LEU A 52 -10.54 13.01 8.17
CA LEU A 52 -9.95 11.86 7.49
C LEU A 52 -8.96 11.17 8.43
N LYS A 53 -9.38 10.01 8.92
CA LYS A 53 -8.70 9.25 9.97
C LYS A 53 -8.35 7.84 9.54
N HIS A 54 -9.03 7.32 8.53
CA HIS A 54 -8.88 5.93 8.10
C HIS A 54 -8.54 5.82 6.62
N VAL A 55 -7.59 4.93 6.33
CA VAL A 55 -7.29 4.48 4.98
C VAL A 55 -7.30 2.96 4.97
N ASP A 56 -8.10 2.41 4.08
CA ASP A 56 -8.15 0.98 3.81
C ASP A 56 -7.57 0.70 2.42
N LEU A 57 -6.96 -0.48 2.25
CA LEU A 57 -6.56 -0.97 0.94
C LEU A 57 -7.72 -1.73 0.29
N VAL A 58 -7.84 -1.61 -1.03
CA VAL A 58 -8.75 -2.46 -1.79
C VAL A 58 -8.41 -3.93 -1.55
N GLU A 59 -9.41 -4.74 -1.19
CA GLU A 59 -9.25 -6.19 -1.06
C GLU A 59 -8.76 -6.78 -2.39
N GLY A 60 -7.75 -7.65 -2.34
CA GLY A 60 -7.12 -8.22 -3.53
C GLY A 60 -5.63 -8.48 -3.36
N GLU A 61 -4.82 -8.03 -4.33
CA GLU A 61 -3.42 -8.44 -4.53
C GLU A 61 -2.56 -8.44 -3.26
N VAL A 62 -2.65 -7.40 -2.44
CA VAL A 62 -1.86 -7.30 -1.20
C VAL A 62 -2.32 -8.34 -0.15
N HIS A 63 -3.63 -8.52 0.02
CA HIS A 63 -4.19 -9.46 0.99
C HIS A 63 -3.93 -10.92 0.56
N GLU A 64 -4.04 -11.21 -0.73
CA GLU A 64 -3.67 -12.50 -1.32
C GLU A 64 -2.17 -12.79 -1.14
N THR A 65 -1.33 -11.79 -1.37
CA THR A 65 0.13 -11.91 -1.16
C THR A 65 0.43 -12.22 0.31
N ILE A 66 -0.18 -11.50 1.26
CA ILE A 66 0.01 -11.74 2.69
C ILE A 66 -0.49 -13.12 3.08
N ALA A 67 -1.66 -13.54 2.61
CA ALA A 67 -2.22 -14.86 2.88
C ALA A 67 -1.32 -16.01 2.38
N ALA A 68 -0.60 -15.77 1.28
CA ALA A 68 0.35 -16.72 0.72
C ALA A 68 1.71 -16.77 1.44
N LEU A 69 2.04 -15.82 2.32
CA LEU A 69 3.30 -15.86 3.07
C LEU A 69 3.35 -17.07 4.01
N HIS A 70 4.47 -17.81 3.96
CA HIS A 70 4.64 -19.06 4.69
C HIS A 70 4.66 -18.83 6.21
N LEU A 71 5.37 -17.79 6.67
CA LEU A 71 5.58 -17.51 8.08
C LEU A 71 4.50 -16.60 8.66
N GLU A 72 3.96 -16.99 9.83
CA GLU A 72 2.95 -16.21 10.56
C GLU A 72 3.48 -14.86 11.01
N GLU A 73 4.74 -14.81 11.43
CA GLU A 73 5.42 -13.58 11.83
C GLU A 73 5.39 -12.53 10.70
N TRP A 74 5.69 -12.93 9.46
CA TRP A 74 5.66 -12.02 8.32
C TRP A 74 4.24 -11.53 8.01
N ARG A 75 3.23 -12.39 8.18
CA ARG A 75 1.84 -12.00 8.00
C ARG A 75 1.41 -10.96 9.03
N ASN A 76 1.79 -11.18 10.29
CA ASN A 76 1.46 -10.27 11.39
C ASN A 76 2.13 -8.91 11.18
N ASP A 77 3.43 -8.91 10.90
CA ASP A 77 4.20 -7.69 10.67
C ASP A 77 3.75 -6.91 9.41
N MET A 78 3.27 -7.59 8.37
CA MET A 78 2.62 -6.94 7.22
C MET A 78 1.27 -6.31 7.58
N ASN A 79 0.44 -7.01 8.34
CA ASN A 79 -0.84 -6.48 8.78
C ASN A 79 -0.68 -5.29 9.73
N GLU A 80 0.35 -5.30 10.59
CA GLU A 80 0.71 -4.16 11.42
C GLU A 80 1.12 -2.95 10.57
N GLU A 81 1.92 -3.16 9.51
CA GLU A 81 2.31 -2.10 8.58
C GLU A 81 1.09 -1.49 7.87
N ILE A 82 0.18 -2.33 7.37
CA ILE A 82 -1.06 -1.87 6.72
C ILE A 82 -1.88 -1.03 7.69
N ASN A 83 -2.00 -1.44 8.95
CA ASN A 83 -2.80 -0.72 9.94
C ASN A 83 -2.12 0.53 10.52
N SER A 84 -0.81 0.73 10.29
CA SER A 84 -0.05 1.83 10.87
C SER A 84 -0.56 3.22 10.47
N ILE A 85 -1.07 3.37 9.25
CA ILE A 85 -1.62 4.64 8.74
C ILE A 85 -2.80 5.16 9.56
N ASN A 86 -3.61 4.25 10.11
CA ASN A 86 -4.78 4.59 10.92
C ASN A 86 -4.38 5.18 12.30
N GLN A 87 -3.11 5.07 12.69
CA GLN A 87 -2.56 5.76 13.86
C GLN A 87 -1.93 7.12 13.51
N ILE A 88 -1.52 7.31 12.25
CA ILE A 88 -0.83 8.51 11.77
C ILE A 88 -1.84 9.57 11.32
N LEU A 89 -2.84 9.18 10.52
CA LEU A 89 -3.82 10.09 9.93
C LEU A 89 -4.63 10.92 10.92
N PRO A 90 -5.11 10.37 12.06
CA PRO A 90 -5.84 11.16 13.03
C PRO A 90 -5.05 12.33 13.62
N THR A 91 -3.71 12.22 13.64
CA THR A 91 -2.81 13.25 14.17
C THR A 91 -2.18 14.12 13.08
N ALA A 92 -2.24 13.70 11.81
CA ALA A 92 -1.68 14.44 10.69
C ALA A 92 -2.46 15.73 10.44
N TYR A 93 -1.75 16.85 10.31
CA TYR A 93 -2.36 18.14 10.04
C TYR A 93 -3.07 18.12 8.68
N ALA A 94 -4.33 18.55 8.64
CA ALA A 94 -5.12 18.53 7.41
C ALA A 94 -4.82 19.70 6.47
N GLY A 95 -3.92 20.63 6.83
CA GLY A 95 -3.77 21.88 6.09
C GLY A 95 -4.95 22.82 6.33
N GLY A 96 -4.83 24.05 5.84
CA GLY A 96 -5.90 25.07 5.90
C GLY A 96 -5.74 26.11 7.01
N GLY A 97 -6.16 27.35 6.70
CA GLY A 97 -5.96 28.52 7.53
C GLY A 97 -5.55 29.74 6.70
N TRP A 98 -4.85 30.70 7.32
CA TRP A 98 -4.27 31.88 6.67
C TRP A 98 -2.92 31.63 6.00
N CYS A 99 -2.36 30.44 6.20
CA CYS A 99 -1.17 29.94 5.54
C CYS A 99 -1.63 28.98 4.44
N ASP A 100 -1.18 29.23 3.21
CA ASP A 100 -1.32 28.35 2.05
C ASP A 100 -0.50 27.06 2.25
N ASP A 101 -0.85 26.27 3.28
CA ASP A 101 -0.23 24.99 3.60
C ASP A 101 -1.11 23.84 3.09
N ASP A 102 -0.49 22.92 2.37
CA ASP A 102 -1.11 21.78 1.69
C ASP A 102 -1.54 20.69 2.68
N GLY A 103 -0.93 20.66 3.87
CA GLY A 103 -1.19 19.68 4.91
C GLY A 103 -0.36 18.41 4.78
N GLU A 104 -0.48 17.51 5.76
CA GLU A 104 0.40 16.35 5.90
C GLU A 104 -0.27 15.02 5.51
N LYS A 105 -1.60 15.01 5.34
CA LYS A 105 -2.35 13.77 5.13
C LYS A 105 -1.98 13.06 3.83
N ALA A 106 -1.86 13.78 2.72
CA ALA A 106 -1.43 13.19 1.45
C ALA A 106 0.00 12.61 1.55
N ARG A 107 0.94 13.38 2.09
CA ARG A 107 2.32 12.94 2.35
C ARG A 107 2.38 11.69 3.23
N ALA A 108 1.58 11.64 4.29
CA ALA A 108 1.50 10.48 5.19
C ALA A 108 1.03 9.23 4.44
N ILE A 109 -0.02 9.35 3.61
CA ILE A 109 -0.54 8.25 2.79
C ILE A 109 0.50 7.77 1.78
N ARG A 110 1.16 8.69 1.05
CA ARG A 110 2.24 8.34 0.11
C ARG A 110 3.38 7.59 0.78
N THR A 111 3.85 8.12 1.91
CA THR A 111 4.96 7.52 2.66
C THR A 111 4.58 6.12 3.16
N TRP A 112 3.35 5.97 3.67
CA TRP A 112 2.82 4.68 4.09
C TRP A 112 2.69 3.68 2.95
N ILE A 113 2.13 4.07 1.78
CA ILE A 113 2.05 3.22 0.59
C ILE A 113 3.44 2.68 0.22
N ARG A 114 4.46 3.55 0.20
CA ARG A 114 5.84 3.15 -0.08
C ARG A 114 6.40 2.20 0.97
N SER A 115 6.07 2.41 2.24
CA SER A 115 6.47 1.53 3.34
C SER A 115 5.89 0.12 3.16
N VAL A 116 4.58 0.03 2.93
CA VAL A 116 3.87 -1.23 2.68
C VAL A 116 4.47 -1.94 1.45
N LEU A 117 4.64 -1.24 0.33
CA LEU A 117 5.21 -1.83 -0.90
C LEU A 117 6.63 -2.36 -0.69
N ARG A 118 7.50 -1.62 0.01
CA ARG A 118 8.86 -2.08 0.33
C ARG A 118 8.84 -3.37 1.15
N LYS A 119 7.93 -3.45 2.12
CA LYS A 119 7.79 -4.61 3.01
C LYS A 119 7.23 -5.83 2.27
N VAL A 120 6.26 -5.62 1.37
CA VAL A 120 5.78 -6.67 0.44
C VAL A 120 6.93 -7.22 -0.40
N ILE A 121 7.73 -6.34 -1.01
CA ILE A 121 8.89 -6.75 -1.84
C ILE A 121 9.90 -7.53 -1.01
N HIS A 122 10.21 -7.05 0.20
CA HIS A 122 11.13 -7.72 1.11
C HIS A 122 10.67 -9.15 1.45
N TYR A 123 9.42 -9.31 1.92
CA TYR A 123 8.92 -10.63 2.29
C TYR A 123 8.71 -11.55 1.10
N LYS A 124 8.35 -11.02 -0.08
CA LYS A 124 8.30 -11.83 -1.31
C LYS A 124 9.69 -12.37 -1.66
N ALA A 125 10.73 -11.56 -1.54
CA ALA A 125 12.11 -11.98 -1.80
C ALA A 125 12.59 -13.03 -0.79
N GLU A 126 12.35 -12.82 0.51
CA GLU A 126 12.71 -13.81 1.54
C GLU A 126 11.92 -15.10 1.40
N HIS A 127 10.62 -15.02 1.09
CA HIS A 127 9.80 -16.20 0.79
C HIS A 127 10.41 -16.99 -0.38
N GLN A 128 10.72 -16.32 -1.49
CA GLN A 128 11.33 -16.95 -2.65
C GLN A 128 12.69 -17.57 -2.31
N ARG A 129 13.49 -16.92 -1.46
CA ARG A 129 14.77 -17.46 -0.99
C ARG A 129 14.58 -18.77 -0.21
N LEU A 130 13.65 -18.80 0.75
CA LEU A 130 13.34 -20.00 1.52
C LEU A 130 12.84 -21.15 0.62
N LEU A 131 11.96 -20.84 -0.35
CA LEU A 131 11.51 -21.83 -1.32
C LEU A 131 12.68 -22.37 -2.17
N ASN A 132 13.57 -21.50 -2.64
CA ASN A 132 14.74 -21.91 -3.44
C ASN A 132 15.73 -22.73 -2.60
N GLU A 133 15.96 -22.40 -1.33
CA GLU A 133 16.81 -23.18 -0.42
C GLU A 133 16.19 -24.55 -0.10
N GLN A 134 14.88 -24.60 0.14
CA GLN A 134 14.15 -25.84 0.37
C GLN A 134 14.12 -26.71 -0.89
N VAL A 135 13.96 -26.09 -2.07
CA VAL A 135 14.04 -26.78 -3.37
C VAL A 135 15.45 -27.25 -3.66
N ALA A 136 16.51 -26.49 -3.34
CA ALA A 136 17.90 -26.91 -3.52
C ALA A 136 18.28 -28.09 -2.62
N THR A 137 17.87 -28.06 -1.35
CA THR A 137 18.07 -29.17 -0.39
C THR A 137 17.23 -30.41 -0.74
N THR A 138 16.06 -30.23 -1.36
CA THR A 138 15.19 -31.33 -1.80
C THR A 138 15.55 -31.85 -3.21
N LEU A 139 16.13 -31.01 -4.08
CA LEU A 139 16.64 -31.36 -5.42
C LEU A 139 17.80 -32.34 -5.36
N GLU A 140 18.66 -32.22 -4.36
CA GLU A 140 19.70 -33.23 -4.08
C GLU A 140 19.11 -34.62 -3.79
N LEU A 141 17.81 -34.72 -3.44
CA LEU A 141 17.12 -35.96 -3.14
C LEU A 141 16.09 -36.41 -4.19
N ALA A 142 15.66 -35.56 -5.13
CA ALA A 142 14.53 -35.87 -6.01
C ALA A 142 14.68 -35.30 -7.44
N LEU A 143 15.32 -36.06 -8.32
CA LEU A 143 15.35 -35.88 -9.78
C LEU A 143 13.98 -36.09 -10.47
N SER A 144 12.87 -35.54 -9.95
CA SER A 144 11.53 -35.66 -10.58
C SER A 144 10.65 -34.43 -10.34
N GLN A 145 11.19 -33.23 -10.59
CA GLN A 145 10.56 -31.94 -10.22
C GLN A 145 9.67 -31.26 -11.28
N ASP A 146 9.41 -31.89 -12.44
CA ASP A 146 8.58 -31.27 -13.49
C ASP A 146 7.10 -31.03 -13.06
N ILE A 147 6.64 -31.70 -12.00
CA ILE A 147 5.22 -31.68 -11.57
C ILE A 147 4.93 -30.59 -10.52
N VAL A 148 5.92 -30.21 -9.70
CA VAL A 148 5.71 -29.23 -8.60
C VAL A 148 5.84 -27.80 -9.10
N MET A 149 6.77 -27.54 -10.02
CA MET A 149 7.07 -26.18 -10.48
C MET A 149 5.96 -25.58 -11.37
N ASN A 150 5.20 -26.42 -12.07
CA ASN A 150 4.14 -25.97 -13.00
C ASN A 150 2.77 -25.74 -12.34
N ASN A 151 2.57 -26.13 -11.07
CA ASN A 151 1.25 -26.09 -10.43
C ASN A 151 1.16 -25.20 -9.19
N VAL A 152 2.26 -24.62 -8.69
CA VAL A 152 2.26 -23.93 -7.37
C VAL A 152 2.41 -22.42 -7.44
N LEU A 153 2.96 -21.79 -8.50
CA LEU A 153 3.25 -20.35 -8.42
C LEU A 153 2.99 -19.57 -9.71
N PRO A 154 1.78 -18.99 -9.88
CA PRO A 154 1.58 -17.79 -10.70
C PRO A 154 2.32 -16.55 -10.15
N PHE A 155 3.04 -16.67 -9.02
CA PHE A 155 3.68 -15.59 -8.26
C PHE A 155 4.84 -14.85 -8.95
N LEU A 156 5.30 -15.31 -10.12
CA LEU A 156 6.54 -14.83 -10.75
C LEU A 156 6.37 -13.71 -11.77
N GLU A 157 5.15 -13.26 -12.09
CA GLU A 157 5.01 -11.97 -12.75
C GLU A 157 5.18 -10.88 -11.69
N LEU A 158 6.43 -10.41 -11.55
CA LEU A 158 6.74 -9.22 -10.78
C LEU A 158 6.00 -8.05 -11.43
N PRO A 159 5.12 -7.31 -10.71
CA PRO A 159 4.86 -5.95 -11.13
C PRO A 159 6.19 -5.21 -11.04
N SER A 160 6.64 -4.61 -12.15
CA SER A 160 7.82 -3.77 -12.18
C SER A 160 7.50 -2.49 -11.40
N TYR A 161 7.63 -2.53 -10.08
CA TYR A 161 7.47 -1.36 -9.25
C TYR A 161 8.77 -0.55 -9.28
N THR A 162 8.90 0.33 -10.27
CA THR A 162 9.92 1.37 -10.26
C THR A 162 9.46 2.45 -9.29
N PHE A 163 10.04 2.46 -8.09
CA PHE A 163 9.92 3.62 -7.20
C PHE A 163 10.65 4.78 -7.89
N GLU A 164 9.90 5.69 -8.51
CA GLU A 164 10.48 6.95 -8.95
C GLU A 164 10.88 7.72 -7.69
N VAL A 165 12.19 7.91 -7.54
CA VAL A 165 12.78 8.74 -6.49
C VAL A 165 12.51 10.18 -6.90
N GLU A 166 11.37 10.74 -6.48
CA GLU A 166 11.22 12.19 -6.42
C GLU A 166 11.89 12.67 -5.13
N ASP A 167 13.20 12.88 -5.22
CA ASP A 167 13.89 13.89 -4.43
C ASP A 167 13.34 15.25 -4.89
N HIS A 168 12.55 15.92 -4.05
CA HIS A 168 12.40 17.36 -4.18
C HIS A 168 12.48 18.02 -2.79
N GLU A 169 13.45 18.94 -2.74
CA GLU A 169 13.81 19.88 -1.67
C GLU A 169 12.64 20.73 -1.16
#